data_AF-S9TNH6-F1
#
_entry.id   AF-S9TNH6-F1
#
_cell.length_a   1.000
_cell.length_b   1.000
_cell.length_c   1.000
_cell.angle_alpha   90.00
_cell.angle_beta   90.00
_cell.angle_gamma   90.00
#
_symmetry.space_group_name_H-M   'P 1'
#
loop_
_entity.id
_entity.type
_entity.pdbx_description
1 polymer ?
#
loop_
_entity_poly.entity_id
_entity_poly.type
_entity_poly.pdbx_seq_one_letter_code
_entity_poly.pdbx_strand_id
1 'polypeptide(L)'
;FLGRHLFNLRSWRDYLMADAHKDALALAIIVTHREFLHLLIGDDPAPRRAVPRSIRPALDGWLAAAPWRHPAIAGIGRGALAALGLKGDSKGRALFPLRDENGHVWAIHAIDESGRSCTIGEATRPGLRYVLDPAGRLDAPDPHTGPILLSTDAIAASLARTGTDQPALLVGREADLPRIATALKNRHPQAAIEVLTPTASPEAEAAARAVGGRVVRCDHFQI
;
A
#
# COMPACT_ATOMS: atom_id res chain seq x y z
N PHE A 1 14.11 49.76 -14.97
CA PHE A 1 12.62 49.75 -14.99
C PHE A 1 12.10 48.33 -15.24
N LEU A 2 12.67 47.35 -14.55
CA LEU A 2 12.45 45.90 -14.71
C LEU A 2 12.29 45.32 -13.31
N GLY A 3 11.15 45.60 -12.68
CA GLY A 3 10.95 45.22 -11.28
C GLY A 3 9.51 45.24 -10.81
N ARG A 4 8.52 45.35 -11.70
CA ARG A 4 7.14 45.52 -11.23
C ARG A 4 6.02 44.85 -12.03
N HIS A 5 6.28 44.24 -13.19
CA HIS A 5 5.20 43.66 -14.01
C HIS A 5 5.46 42.26 -14.59
N LEU A 6 6.55 41.58 -14.24
CA LEU A 6 6.74 40.14 -14.55
C LEU A 6 6.06 39.21 -13.52
N PHE A 7 5.40 39.77 -12.50
CA PHE A 7 4.70 39.02 -11.45
C PHE A 7 3.17 39.18 -11.53
N ASN A 8 2.61 39.14 -12.73
CA ASN A 8 1.16 38.90 -12.83
C ASN A 8 0.92 37.39 -12.77
N LEU A 9 0.70 36.89 -11.55
CA LEU A 9 0.55 35.48 -11.15
C LEU A 9 -0.63 34.73 -11.82
N ARG A 10 -1.28 35.29 -12.84
CA ARG A 10 -2.35 34.61 -13.59
C ARG A 10 -1.89 34.05 -14.94
N SER A 11 -0.95 34.72 -15.61
CA SER A 11 -0.52 34.35 -16.97
C SER A 11 0.43 33.14 -16.99
N TRP A 12 1.26 32.97 -15.95
CA TRP A 12 2.16 31.81 -15.82
C TRP A 12 1.41 30.50 -15.49
N ARG A 13 0.26 30.60 -14.79
CA ARG A 13 -0.59 29.46 -14.41
C ARG A 13 -1.24 28.81 -15.63
N ASP A 14 -1.72 29.63 -16.56
CA ASP A 14 -2.37 29.14 -17.77
C ASP A 14 -1.33 28.53 -18.74
N TYR A 15 -0.07 29.02 -18.68
CA TYR A 15 1.10 28.42 -19.37
C TYR A 15 1.49 27.05 -18.76
N LEU A 16 1.50 26.91 -17.43
CA LEU A 16 1.81 25.65 -16.74
C LEU A 16 0.76 24.56 -16.93
N MET A 17 -0.53 24.90 -17.06
CA MET A 17 -1.60 23.91 -17.29
C MET A 17 -1.59 23.35 -18.72
N ALA A 18 -1.18 24.15 -19.70
CA ALA A 18 -1.01 23.71 -21.08
C ALA A 18 0.25 22.84 -21.27
N ASP A 19 1.30 23.08 -20.48
CA ASP A 19 2.54 22.29 -20.49
C ASP A 19 2.43 21.01 -19.61
N ALA A 20 1.66 21.06 -18.53
CA ALA A 20 1.34 19.94 -17.63
C ALA A 20 0.61 18.77 -18.32
N HIS A 21 -0.18 19.02 -19.37
CA HIS A 21 -0.78 17.96 -20.17
C HIS A 21 0.25 17.07 -20.90
N LYS A 22 1.52 17.49 -20.91
CA LYS A 22 2.65 16.81 -21.56
C LYS A 22 3.70 16.30 -20.57
N ASP A 23 3.58 16.63 -19.28
CA ASP A 23 4.68 16.43 -18.31
C ASP A 23 4.19 15.99 -16.91
N ALA A 24 4.90 15.00 -16.37
CA ALA A 24 4.79 14.39 -15.05
C ALA A 24 5.17 15.35 -13.89
N LEU A 25 4.81 16.62 -14.00
CA LEU A 25 4.80 17.63 -12.93
C LEU A 25 3.40 18.29 -12.83
N ALA A 26 2.51 18.04 -13.80
CA ALA A 26 1.08 17.86 -13.52
C ALA A 26 0.86 16.86 -12.39
N LEU A 27 1.79 15.92 -12.31
CA LEU A 27 2.05 15.05 -11.20
C LEU A 27 2.31 15.78 -9.88
N ALA A 28 2.57 17.09 -9.77
CA ALA A 28 2.61 17.78 -8.48
C ALA A 28 1.21 17.92 -7.84
N ILE A 29 0.16 17.62 -8.62
CA ILE A 29 -1.14 17.17 -8.09
C ILE A 29 -0.97 15.93 -7.17
N ILE A 30 0.09 15.11 -7.33
CA ILE A 30 0.58 14.05 -6.40
C ILE A 30 0.99 14.59 -5.03
N VAL A 31 1.43 15.84 -4.91
CA VAL A 31 1.72 16.43 -3.59
C VAL A 31 0.43 16.83 -2.88
N THR A 32 -0.57 17.30 -3.62
CA THR A 32 -1.94 17.51 -3.12
C THR A 32 -2.71 16.19 -2.94
N HIS A 33 -2.17 15.10 -3.48
CA HIS A 33 -2.70 13.73 -3.45
C HIS A 33 -2.43 13.00 -2.13
N ARG A 34 -1.71 13.60 -1.17
CA ARG A 34 -1.34 12.92 0.07
C ARG A 34 -2.55 12.61 0.97
N GLU A 35 -3.48 13.57 1.10
CA GLU A 35 -4.80 13.37 1.73
C GLU A 35 -5.80 12.70 0.78
N PHE A 36 -5.64 12.88 -0.53
CA PHE A 36 -6.52 12.30 -1.54
C PHE A 36 -6.26 10.79 -1.74
N LEU A 37 -5.03 10.30 -1.62
CA LEU A 37 -4.65 8.88 -1.63
C LEU A 37 -5.29 8.10 -0.48
N HIS A 38 -5.43 8.74 0.69
CA HIS A 38 -6.17 8.18 1.81
C HIS A 38 -7.65 7.93 1.47
N LEU A 39 -8.24 8.76 0.61
CA LEU A 39 -9.59 8.57 0.06
C LEU A 39 -9.63 7.61 -1.14
N LEU A 40 -8.49 7.41 -1.82
CA LEU A 40 -8.37 6.77 -3.12
C LEU A 40 -8.18 5.26 -3.07
N ILE A 41 -7.70 4.70 -1.95
CA ILE A 41 -7.30 3.28 -1.88
C ILE A 41 -8.41 2.37 -1.35
N GLY A 42 -9.46 2.93 -0.72
CA GLY A 42 -10.77 2.29 -0.53
C GLY A 42 -10.74 0.83 -0.08
N ASP A 43 -10.55 0.62 1.23
CA ASP A 43 -11.21 -0.40 2.08
C ASP A 43 -10.64 -0.33 3.52
N ASP A 44 -10.80 0.81 4.18
CA ASP A 44 -10.57 0.99 5.62
C ASP A 44 -11.87 1.59 6.21
N PRO A 45 -12.33 1.23 7.42
CA PRO A 45 -13.65 1.57 7.93
C PRO A 45 -13.75 3.07 8.17
N ALA A 46 -14.45 3.75 7.28
CA ALA A 46 -14.74 5.18 7.26
C ALA A 46 -13.51 6.12 7.28
N PRO A 47 -13.54 7.22 6.52
CA PRO A 47 -12.57 8.28 6.74
C PRO A 47 -12.76 8.77 8.19
N ARG A 48 -11.67 8.85 8.98
CA ARG A 48 -11.69 9.41 10.35
C ARG A 48 -12.21 10.87 10.40
N ARG A 49 -12.58 11.45 9.25
CA ARG A 49 -13.43 12.65 9.12
C ARG A 49 -14.38 12.52 7.93
N ALA A 50 -15.63 12.94 8.11
CA ALA A 50 -16.60 13.05 7.03
C ALA A 50 -16.04 13.93 5.89
N VAL A 51 -16.07 13.40 4.65
CA VAL A 51 -15.73 14.19 3.47
C VAL A 51 -16.73 15.35 3.36
N PRO A 52 -16.26 16.61 3.19
CA PRO A 52 -17.17 17.75 3.03
C PRO A 52 -18.18 17.51 1.91
N ARG A 53 -19.46 17.79 2.16
CA ARG A 53 -20.55 17.59 1.18
C ARG A 53 -20.28 18.28 -0.16
N SER A 54 -19.49 19.36 -0.15
CA SER A 54 -19.09 20.12 -1.33
C SER A 54 -18.18 19.35 -2.30
N ILE A 55 -17.41 18.37 -1.83
CA ILE A 55 -16.43 17.63 -2.65
C ILE A 55 -17.04 16.34 -3.24
N ARG A 56 -18.14 15.85 -2.66
CA ARG A 56 -18.76 14.57 -3.00
C ARG A 56 -19.12 14.40 -4.48
N PRO A 57 -19.75 15.37 -5.18
CA PRO A 57 -20.09 15.20 -6.59
C PRO A 57 -18.87 15.11 -7.52
N ALA A 58 -17.80 15.83 -7.19
CA ALA A 58 -16.55 15.75 -7.95
C ALA A 58 -15.82 14.42 -7.72
N LEU A 59 -15.88 13.89 -6.49
CA LEU A 59 -15.34 12.56 -6.17
C LEU A 59 -16.13 11.46 -6.89
N ASP A 60 -17.46 11.53 -6.88
CA ASP A 60 -18.34 10.57 -7.58
C ASP A 60 -18.09 10.59 -9.10
N GLY A 61 -18.00 11.79 -9.69
CA GLY A 61 -17.67 11.96 -11.11
C GLY A 61 -16.28 11.42 -11.47
N TRP A 62 -15.31 11.52 -10.58
CA TRP A 62 -13.94 11.05 -10.81
C TRP A 62 -13.79 9.53 -10.62
N LEU A 63 -14.44 8.94 -9.61
CA LEU A 63 -14.54 7.48 -9.46
C LEU A 63 -15.23 6.84 -10.67
N ALA A 64 -16.19 7.54 -11.28
CA ALA A 64 -16.85 7.12 -12.51
C ALA A 64 -16.01 7.33 -13.79
N ALA A 65 -15.01 8.22 -13.77
CA ALA A 65 -14.27 8.66 -14.96
C ALA A 65 -13.03 7.83 -15.33
N ALA A 66 -12.49 7.01 -14.42
CA ALA A 66 -11.32 6.18 -14.69
C ALA A 66 -11.67 4.69 -14.57
N PRO A 67 -11.50 3.86 -15.61
CA PRO A 67 -11.59 2.42 -15.44
C PRO A 67 -10.35 1.96 -14.68
N TRP A 68 -10.43 1.94 -13.35
CA TRP A 68 -9.49 1.22 -12.52
C TRP A 68 -9.47 -0.23 -13.00
N ARG A 69 -8.34 -0.66 -13.58
CA ARG A 69 -8.19 -2.03 -14.06
C ARG A 69 -7.86 -2.90 -12.86
N HIS A 70 -8.55 -4.02 -12.71
CA HIS A 70 -8.18 -5.03 -11.73
C HIS A 70 -6.82 -5.61 -12.15
N PRO A 71 -5.77 -5.48 -11.31
CA PRO A 71 -4.45 -5.98 -11.65
C PRO A 71 -4.41 -7.50 -11.56
N ALA A 72 -3.38 -8.13 -12.10
CA ALA A 72 -3.01 -9.50 -11.78
C ALA A 72 -1.52 -9.50 -11.39
N ILE A 73 -1.11 -10.49 -10.59
CA ILE A 73 0.29 -10.74 -10.25
C ILE A 73 0.58 -12.22 -10.47
N ALA A 74 1.85 -12.60 -10.49
CA ALA A 74 2.24 -14.00 -10.63
C ALA A 74 1.49 -14.89 -9.63
N GLY A 75 0.74 -15.86 -10.15
CA GLY A 75 -0.06 -16.80 -9.36
C GLY A 75 -1.39 -16.26 -8.81
N ILE A 76 -1.77 -15.00 -9.05
CA ILE A 76 -3.05 -14.43 -8.58
C ILE A 76 -3.76 -13.68 -9.70
N GLY A 77 -4.93 -14.20 -10.08
CA GLY A 77 -5.79 -13.59 -11.10
C GLY A 77 -6.50 -12.31 -10.64
N ARG A 78 -7.07 -11.59 -11.61
CA ARG A 78 -7.69 -10.26 -11.41
C ARG A 78 -8.80 -10.23 -10.35
N GLY A 79 -9.67 -11.22 -10.35
CA GLY A 79 -10.79 -11.30 -9.40
C GLY A 79 -10.34 -11.46 -7.95
N ALA A 80 -9.28 -12.25 -7.71
CA ALA A 80 -8.74 -12.46 -6.38
C ALA A 80 -8.06 -11.18 -5.85
N LEU A 81 -7.24 -10.49 -6.65
CA LEU A 81 -6.67 -9.20 -6.22
C LEU A 81 -7.72 -8.10 -6.03
N ALA A 82 -8.78 -8.10 -6.85
CA ALA A 82 -9.91 -7.20 -6.65
C ALA A 82 -10.60 -7.42 -5.30
N ALA A 83 -10.77 -8.68 -4.88
CA ALA A 83 -11.33 -9.02 -3.56
C ALA A 83 -10.41 -8.64 -2.39
N LEU A 84 -9.12 -8.36 -2.65
CA LEU A 84 -8.17 -7.82 -1.68
C LEU A 84 -8.14 -6.27 -1.65
N GLY A 85 -9.02 -5.61 -2.41
CA GLY A 85 -9.04 -4.15 -2.53
C GLY A 85 -7.85 -3.57 -3.31
N LEU A 86 -7.03 -4.41 -3.95
CA LEU A 86 -5.84 -3.95 -4.66
C LEU A 86 -6.19 -3.28 -5.98
N LYS A 87 -5.53 -2.14 -6.24
CA LYS A 87 -5.75 -1.34 -7.44
C LYS A 87 -4.64 -1.54 -8.46
N GLY A 88 -5.01 -1.51 -9.73
CA GLY A 88 -4.09 -1.57 -10.86
C GLY A 88 -3.82 -0.20 -11.45
N ASP A 89 -2.59 0.05 -11.90
CA ASP A 89 -2.28 1.21 -12.74
C ASP A 89 -2.65 0.99 -14.22
N SER A 90 -2.38 1.98 -15.08
CA SER A 90 -2.66 1.88 -16.52
C SER A 90 -1.87 0.79 -17.24
N LYS A 91 -0.80 0.28 -16.62
CA LYS A 91 0.03 -0.83 -17.11
C LYS A 91 -0.38 -2.17 -16.51
N GLY A 92 -1.43 -2.22 -15.68
CA GLY A 92 -1.92 -3.43 -15.03
C GLY A 92 -1.13 -3.86 -13.80
N ARG A 93 -0.23 -3.01 -13.28
CA ARG A 93 0.57 -3.31 -12.08
C ARG A 93 -0.27 -3.16 -10.83
N ALA A 94 -0.24 -4.15 -9.94
CA ALA A 94 -0.85 -4.07 -8.63
C ALA A 94 -0.10 -3.06 -7.76
N LEU A 95 -0.83 -2.17 -7.10
CA LEU A 95 -0.29 -1.10 -6.26
C LEU A 95 -0.51 -1.43 -4.77
N PHE A 96 0.56 -1.34 -4.00
CA PHE A 96 0.63 -1.56 -2.55
C PHE A 96 1.09 -0.26 -1.87
N PRO A 97 0.16 0.58 -1.40
CA PRO A 97 0.47 1.82 -0.73
C PRO A 97 1.09 1.56 0.65
N LEU A 98 2.38 1.82 0.79
CA LEU A 98 3.10 1.60 2.04
C LEU A 98 2.85 2.77 3.00
N ARG A 99 2.31 2.44 4.17
CA ARG A 99 1.86 3.37 5.20
C ARG A 99 2.70 3.29 6.46
N ASP A 100 2.87 4.41 7.14
CA ASP A 100 3.42 4.44 8.50
C ASP A 100 2.38 4.02 9.56
N GLU A 101 2.77 4.05 10.84
CA GLU A 101 1.89 3.69 11.96
C GLU A 101 0.69 4.63 12.15
N ASN A 102 0.78 5.85 11.65
CA ASN A 102 -0.32 6.81 11.68
C ASN A 102 -1.26 6.65 10.47
N GLY A 103 -0.96 5.68 9.60
CA GLY A 103 -1.73 5.39 8.40
C GLY A 103 -1.34 6.25 7.20
N HIS A 104 -0.31 7.11 7.30
CA HIS A 104 0.12 7.99 6.21
C HIS A 104 0.86 7.23 5.11
N VAL A 105 0.49 7.44 3.85
CA VAL A 105 1.19 6.84 2.70
C VAL A 105 2.46 7.63 2.42
N TRP A 106 3.60 6.93 2.36
CA TRP A 106 4.91 7.52 2.05
C TRP A 106 5.55 6.95 0.80
N ALA A 107 5.17 5.72 0.43
CA ALA A 107 5.64 5.08 -0.78
C ALA A 107 4.53 4.19 -1.38
N ILE A 108 4.63 3.89 -2.66
CA ILE A 108 3.79 2.90 -3.36
C ILE A 108 4.72 1.85 -3.94
N HIS A 109 4.58 0.62 -3.49
CA HIS A 109 5.21 -0.53 -4.10
C HIS A 109 4.30 -1.05 -5.22
N ALA A 110 4.81 -1.19 -6.44
CA ALA A 110 4.05 -1.62 -7.60
C ALA A 110 4.68 -2.88 -8.18
N ILE A 111 3.86 -3.86 -8.54
CA ILE A 111 4.32 -5.14 -9.11
C ILE A 111 3.49 -5.54 -10.32
N ASP A 112 4.14 -6.05 -11.37
CA ASP A 112 3.47 -6.50 -12.58
C ASP A 112 3.14 -8.00 -12.57
N GLU A 113 2.43 -8.46 -13.60
CA GLU A 113 2.04 -9.87 -13.77
C GLU A 113 3.24 -10.83 -13.83
N SER A 114 4.42 -10.35 -14.23
CA SER A 114 5.66 -11.13 -14.27
C SER A 114 6.45 -11.10 -12.95
N GLY A 115 5.93 -10.42 -11.93
CA GLY A 115 6.58 -10.26 -10.63
C GLY A 115 7.66 -9.17 -10.60
N ARG A 116 7.85 -8.40 -11.67
CA ARG A 116 8.78 -7.27 -11.64
C ARG A 116 8.17 -6.15 -10.81
N SER A 117 8.97 -5.61 -9.89
CA SER A 117 8.52 -4.59 -8.96
C SER A 117 9.28 -3.28 -9.12
N CYS A 118 8.65 -2.19 -8.69
CA CYS A 118 9.28 -0.90 -8.48
C CYS A 118 8.60 -0.20 -7.30
N THR A 119 9.35 0.64 -6.58
CA THR A 119 8.80 1.45 -5.50
C THR A 119 8.95 2.92 -5.81
N ILE A 120 7.88 3.69 -5.63
CA ILE A 120 7.83 5.14 -5.86
C ILE A 120 7.61 5.84 -4.51
N GLY A 121 8.38 6.89 -4.22
CA GLY A 121 8.27 7.65 -2.96
C GLY A 121 9.38 7.33 -1.94
N GLU A 122 9.15 7.66 -0.67
CA GLU A 122 10.14 7.56 0.42
C GLU A 122 10.16 6.14 1.03
N ALA A 123 10.53 5.14 0.23
CA ALA A 123 10.53 3.73 0.63
C ALA A 123 11.52 3.38 1.74
N THR A 124 12.53 4.22 1.96
CA THR A 124 13.56 4.02 2.99
C THR A 124 13.10 4.41 4.39
N ARG A 125 11.91 5.05 4.52
CA ARG A 125 11.35 5.45 5.79
C ARG A 125 11.09 4.21 6.67
N PRO A 126 11.45 4.24 7.96
CA PRO A 126 11.16 3.13 8.86
C PRO A 126 9.67 2.88 9.07
N GLY A 127 9.33 1.60 9.09
CA GLY A 127 8.04 1.11 9.56
C GLY A 127 6.91 1.14 8.55
N LEU A 128 7.24 1.38 7.30
CA LEU A 128 6.29 1.34 6.21
C LEU A 128 5.76 -0.08 6.00
N ARG A 129 4.44 -0.20 5.83
CA ARG A 129 3.75 -1.47 5.60
C ARG A 129 2.45 -1.29 4.83
N TYR A 130 2.01 -2.34 4.17
CA TYR A 130 0.64 -2.47 3.64
C TYR A 130 -0.06 -3.65 4.30
N VAL A 131 -1.31 -3.48 4.70
CA VAL A 131 -2.12 -4.49 5.38
C VAL A 131 -3.09 -5.11 4.38
N LEU A 132 -2.99 -6.41 4.17
CA LEU A 132 -3.88 -7.24 3.37
C LEU A 132 -4.92 -7.88 4.30
N ASP A 133 -5.87 -7.08 4.76
CA ASP A 133 -6.95 -7.52 5.66
C ASP A 133 -8.25 -6.77 5.36
N PRO A 134 -8.92 -7.04 4.23
CA PRO A 134 -10.13 -6.31 3.83
C PRO A 134 -11.29 -6.44 4.85
N ALA A 135 -11.23 -7.43 5.74
CA ALA A 135 -12.19 -7.60 6.82
C ALA A 135 -11.92 -6.72 8.05
N GLY A 136 -10.80 -5.98 8.08
CA GLY A 136 -10.45 -5.07 9.19
C GLY A 136 -10.25 -5.77 10.54
N ARG A 137 -9.87 -7.05 10.55
CA ARG A 137 -9.70 -7.87 11.75
C ARG A 137 -8.56 -7.40 12.64
N LEU A 138 -7.48 -6.89 12.05
CA LEU A 138 -6.35 -6.34 12.82
C LEU A 138 -6.65 -4.97 13.44
N ASP A 139 -7.64 -4.26 12.90
CA ASP A 139 -8.05 -2.94 13.39
C ASP A 139 -9.30 -2.96 14.27
N ALA A 140 -9.90 -4.14 14.47
CA ALA A 140 -10.95 -4.34 15.44
C ALA A 140 -10.50 -3.98 16.88
N PRO A 141 -11.44 -3.56 17.76
CA PRO A 141 -11.13 -3.26 19.17
C PRO A 141 -10.57 -4.47 19.91
N ASP A 142 -11.11 -5.66 19.60
CA ASP A 142 -10.68 -6.90 20.22
C ASP A 142 -9.42 -7.44 19.55
N PRO A 143 -8.42 -7.92 20.32
CA PRO A 143 -7.23 -8.51 19.75
C PRO A 143 -7.53 -9.72 18.86
N HIS A 144 -6.99 -9.71 17.64
CA HIS A 144 -6.99 -10.88 16.78
C HIS A 144 -6.28 -12.08 17.42
N THR A 145 -6.87 -13.27 17.29
CA THR A 145 -6.36 -14.51 17.88
C THR A 145 -5.81 -15.50 16.85
N GLY A 146 -6.12 -15.30 15.57
CA GLY A 146 -5.61 -16.12 14.46
C GLY A 146 -4.18 -15.78 14.05
N PRO A 147 -3.59 -16.55 13.12
CA PRO A 147 -2.27 -16.24 12.57
C PRO A 147 -2.23 -14.90 11.84
N ILE A 148 -1.10 -14.19 11.95
CA ILE A 148 -0.80 -12.98 11.20
C ILE A 148 0.47 -13.24 10.38
N LEU A 149 0.36 -13.02 9.08
CA LEU A 149 1.42 -13.35 8.13
C LEU A 149 2.21 -12.09 7.76
N LEU A 150 3.53 -12.15 7.79
CA LEU A 150 4.43 -11.05 7.46
C LEU A 150 5.32 -11.43 6.29
N SER A 151 5.47 -10.55 5.30
CA SER A 151 6.48 -10.74 4.26
C SER A 151 7.00 -9.41 3.77
N THR A 152 8.22 -9.38 3.24
CA THR A 152 8.74 -8.27 2.43
C THR A 152 8.46 -8.48 0.94
N ASP A 153 7.95 -9.65 0.56
CA ASP A 153 7.60 -9.99 -0.81
C ASP A 153 6.08 -9.84 -1.03
N ALA A 154 5.70 -9.00 -2.00
CA ALA A 154 4.31 -8.68 -2.27
C ALA A 154 3.53 -9.88 -2.83
N ILE A 155 4.17 -10.77 -3.58
CA ILE A 155 3.55 -11.99 -4.11
C ILE A 155 3.28 -12.94 -2.96
N ALA A 156 4.28 -13.21 -2.12
CA ALA A 156 4.15 -14.08 -0.97
C ALA A 156 3.07 -13.62 0.00
N ALA A 157 3.05 -12.32 0.35
CA ALA A 157 2.01 -11.76 1.21
C ALA A 157 0.60 -11.92 0.59
N SER A 158 0.45 -11.65 -0.71
CA SER A 158 -0.83 -11.73 -1.40
C SER A 158 -1.32 -13.16 -1.58
N LEU A 159 -0.42 -14.10 -1.90
CA LEU A 159 -0.75 -15.52 -2.04
C LEU A 159 -1.13 -16.12 -0.70
N ALA A 160 -0.38 -15.80 0.35
CA ALA A 160 -0.68 -16.28 1.68
C ALA A 160 -2.03 -15.77 2.17
N ARG A 161 -2.34 -14.49 1.94
CA ARG A 161 -3.68 -13.94 2.24
C ARG A 161 -4.78 -14.66 1.45
N THR A 162 -4.56 -14.89 0.15
CA THR A 162 -5.56 -15.51 -0.73
C THR A 162 -5.78 -16.99 -0.36
N GLY A 163 -4.71 -17.71 0.00
CA GLY A 163 -4.75 -19.14 0.28
C GLY A 163 -5.22 -19.50 1.70
N THR A 164 -5.03 -18.62 2.69
CA THR A 164 -5.31 -18.95 4.11
C THR A 164 -6.47 -18.18 4.71
N ASP A 165 -6.96 -17.16 4.01
CA ASP A 165 -7.84 -16.11 4.51
C ASP A 165 -7.31 -15.33 5.74
N GLN A 166 -6.08 -15.55 6.19
CA GLN A 166 -5.52 -14.87 7.36
C GLN A 166 -4.98 -13.48 7.02
N PRO A 167 -5.04 -12.50 7.94
CA PRO A 167 -4.41 -11.20 7.73
C PRO A 167 -2.94 -11.33 7.35
N ALA A 168 -2.54 -10.67 6.28
CA ALA A 168 -1.15 -10.61 5.84
C ALA A 168 -0.67 -9.17 5.75
N LEU A 169 0.64 -8.95 5.91
CA LEU A 169 1.24 -7.64 5.73
C LEU A 169 2.43 -7.73 4.79
N LEU A 170 2.50 -6.76 3.87
CA LEU A 170 3.71 -6.43 3.14
C LEU A 170 4.50 -5.40 3.94
N VAL A 171 5.69 -5.77 4.40
CA VAL A 171 6.62 -4.91 5.11
C VAL A 171 7.55 -4.24 4.10
N GLY A 172 7.65 -2.91 4.15
CA GLY A 172 8.38 -2.14 3.16
C GLY A 172 9.90 -2.36 3.18
N ARG A 173 10.46 -2.71 4.35
CA ARG A 173 11.89 -2.98 4.51
C ARG A 173 12.12 -4.18 5.42
N GLU A 174 13.03 -5.03 5.03
CA GLU A 174 13.44 -6.21 5.80
C GLU A 174 13.93 -5.85 7.22
N ALA A 175 14.69 -4.77 7.35
CA ALA A 175 15.14 -4.22 8.64
C ALA A 175 13.99 -3.84 9.60
N ASP A 176 12.76 -3.63 9.10
CA ASP A 176 11.60 -3.29 9.92
C ASP A 176 10.84 -4.53 10.42
N LEU A 177 11.14 -5.73 9.92
CA LEU A 177 10.45 -6.98 10.30
C LEU A 177 10.42 -7.19 11.82
N PRO A 178 11.54 -7.12 12.57
CA PRO A 178 11.51 -7.39 14.01
C PRO A 178 10.65 -6.40 14.78
N ARG A 179 10.73 -5.12 14.40
CA ARG A 179 9.98 -4.03 15.03
C ARG A 179 8.48 -4.17 14.78
N ILE A 180 8.08 -4.46 13.54
CA ILE A 180 6.67 -4.66 13.15
C ILE A 180 6.10 -5.93 13.78
N ALA A 181 6.85 -7.03 13.76
CA ALA A 181 6.43 -8.28 14.40
C ALA A 181 6.17 -8.07 15.90
N THR A 182 7.08 -7.40 16.60
CA THR A 182 6.94 -7.10 18.03
C THR A 182 5.71 -6.21 18.29
N ALA A 183 5.51 -5.17 17.48
CA ALA A 183 4.34 -4.30 17.61
C ALA A 183 3.02 -5.07 17.41
N LEU A 184 2.96 -5.96 16.42
CA LEU A 184 1.81 -6.83 16.19
C LEU A 184 1.59 -7.81 17.32
N LYS A 185 2.64 -8.45 17.85
CA LYS A 185 2.53 -9.37 18.98
C LYS A 185 2.05 -8.67 20.24
N ASN A 186 2.50 -7.43 20.48
CA ASN A 186 2.01 -6.63 21.61
C ASN A 186 0.53 -6.25 21.46
N ARG A 187 0.08 -5.92 20.24
CA ARG A 187 -1.32 -5.61 19.95
C ARG A 187 -2.22 -6.84 19.94
N HIS A 188 -1.69 -7.98 19.50
CA HIS A 188 -2.37 -9.26 19.33
C HIS A 188 -1.61 -10.37 20.06
N PRO A 189 -1.65 -10.42 21.41
CA PRO A 189 -0.80 -11.32 22.21
C PRO A 189 -1.02 -12.80 21.91
N GLN A 190 -2.25 -13.18 21.54
CA GLN A 190 -2.61 -14.57 21.25
C GLN A 190 -2.35 -14.97 19.79
N ALA A 191 -2.18 -14.01 18.88
CA ALA A 191 -1.89 -14.31 17.48
C ALA A 191 -0.52 -14.98 17.32
N ALA A 192 -0.47 -16.01 16.49
CA ALA A 192 0.80 -16.54 15.98
C ALA A 192 1.31 -15.61 14.87
N ILE A 193 2.59 -15.21 14.94
CA ILE A 193 3.20 -14.40 13.89
C ILE A 193 4.08 -15.32 13.02
N GLU A 194 3.81 -15.36 11.72
CA GLU A 194 4.58 -16.13 10.76
C GLU A 194 5.24 -15.21 9.74
N VAL A 195 6.56 -15.35 9.58
CA VAL A 195 7.35 -14.54 8.64
C VAL A 195 7.62 -15.37 7.40
N LEU A 196 7.02 -14.99 6.28
CA LEU A 196 7.13 -15.60 4.98
C LEU A 196 8.29 -14.95 4.22
N THR A 197 9.26 -15.74 3.79
CA THR A 197 10.41 -15.26 3.03
C THR A 197 10.75 -16.20 1.88
N PRO A 198 11.05 -15.69 0.67
CA PRO A 198 11.49 -16.52 -0.44
C PRO A 198 12.94 -17.01 -0.28
N THR A 199 13.75 -16.30 0.51
CA THR A 199 15.17 -16.59 0.74
C THR A 199 15.52 -16.55 2.22
N ALA A 200 16.69 -17.09 2.59
CA ALA A 200 17.17 -16.96 3.96
C ALA A 200 17.37 -15.47 4.31
N SER A 201 16.87 -15.07 5.49
CA SER A 201 16.82 -13.68 5.94
C SER A 201 17.12 -13.61 7.45
N PRO A 202 18.27 -13.04 7.85
CA PRO A 202 18.60 -12.83 9.27
C PRO A 202 17.55 -12.00 10.02
N GLU A 203 16.97 -11.01 9.35
CA GLU A 203 15.93 -10.14 9.89
C GLU A 203 14.62 -10.89 10.08
N ALA A 204 14.24 -11.78 9.15
CA ALA A 204 13.08 -12.65 9.33
C ALA A 204 13.26 -13.60 10.51
N GLU A 205 14.45 -14.19 10.66
CA GLU A 205 14.77 -15.03 11.82
C GLU A 205 14.75 -14.24 13.13
N ALA A 206 15.31 -13.03 13.13
CA ALA A 206 15.26 -12.14 14.29
C ALA A 206 13.81 -11.76 14.65
N ALA A 207 12.98 -11.47 13.66
CA ALA A 207 11.57 -11.15 13.86
C ALA A 207 10.79 -12.32 14.44
N ALA A 208 10.95 -13.53 13.88
CA ALA A 208 10.32 -14.73 14.41
C ALA A 208 10.76 -15.02 15.85
N ARG A 209 12.07 -14.95 16.14
CA ARG A 209 12.59 -15.15 17.51
C ARG A 209 12.01 -14.14 18.50
N ALA A 210 11.91 -12.87 18.12
CA ALA A 210 11.43 -11.80 19.00
C ALA A 210 9.99 -12.01 19.50
N VAL A 211 9.17 -12.76 18.76
CA VAL A 211 7.74 -12.94 19.05
C VAL A 211 7.34 -14.38 19.33
N GLY A 212 8.32 -15.29 19.41
CA GLY A 212 8.06 -16.74 19.48
C GLY A 212 7.33 -17.28 18.24
N GLY A 213 7.54 -16.63 17.09
CA GLY A 213 6.95 -16.97 15.80
C GLY A 213 7.78 -17.98 15.01
N ARG A 214 7.46 -18.11 13.72
CA ARG A 214 8.16 -19.01 12.79
C ARG A 214 8.55 -18.29 11.50
N VAL A 215 9.67 -18.70 10.92
CA VAL A 215 10.01 -18.35 9.54
C VAL A 215 9.53 -19.48 8.65
N VAL A 216 8.75 -19.15 7.64
CA VAL A 216 8.30 -20.09 6.60
C VAL A 216 9.01 -19.70 5.31
N ARG A 217 9.78 -20.63 4.75
CA ARG A 217 10.38 -20.45 3.44
C ARG A 217 9.35 -20.77 2.38
N CYS A 218 9.05 -19.79 1.55
CA CYS A 218 8.20 -19.97 0.39
C CYS A 218 9.11 -20.31 -0.79
N ASP A 219 9.39 -21.61 -0.98
CA ASP A 219 9.99 -22.07 -2.23
C ASP A 219 9.06 -21.64 -3.37
N HIS A 220 9.64 -21.12 -4.46
CA HIS A 220 8.97 -20.36 -5.50
C HIS A 220 7.50 -20.76 -5.67
N PHE A 221 6.57 -19.81 -5.53
CA PHE A 221 5.19 -19.98 -5.96
C PHE A 221 5.15 -20.08 -7.50
N GLN A 222 5.79 -21.12 -8.05
CA GLN A 222 5.68 -21.54 -9.43
C GLN A 222 4.30 -22.18 -9.57
N ILE A 223 3.42 -21.45 -10.25
CA ILE A 223 2.28 -22.04 -10.95
C ILE A 223 2.70 -22.19 -12.41
#